data_AF-F3GB80-F1
#
_entry.id   AF-F3GB80-F1
#
_cell.length_a   1.000
_cell.length_b   1.000
_cell.length_c   1.000
_cell.angle_alpha   90.00
_cell.angle_beta   90.00
_cell.angle_gamma   90.00
#
_symmetry.space_group_name_H-M   'P 1'
#
loop_
_entity.id
_entity.type
_entity.pdbx_description
1 polymer ?
#
loop_
_entity_poly.entity_id
_entity_poly.type
_entity_poly.pdbx_seq_one_letter_code
_entity_poly.pdbx_strand_id
1 'polypeptide(L)'
;MKLGIVGLVLLGGLAIYLDAIVQEKFSGKRWTIPAKVYARPLELFVGQKLSRDDFLIELDALGYRRESVANGPGAAAVNGNTVDLNTRGFQFYEGTDAAQQVRVRFSGDYVADLSSGNGAKLAVARLEPLLIGGLYPKNLEDRILIKLDQAPPYLLDGLVAVEDRDFYHHFGVSPKSIARAIWVNTSQGQMRQGGS
;
A
#
# COMPACT_ATOMS: atom_id res chain seq x y z
N MET A 1 -40.37 33.98 13.53
CA MET A 1 -40.75 32.55 13.46
C MET A 1 -40.92 32.02 12.03
N LYS A 2 -41.78 32.60 11.18
CA LYS A 2 -42.07 32.06 9.83
C LYS A 2 -40.83 31.93 8.91
N LEU A 3 -39.96 32.94 8.88
CA LEU A 3 -38.70 32.92 8.12
C LEU A 3 -37.72 31.83 8.59
N GLY A 4 -37.68 31.53 9.89
CA GLY A 4 -36.83 30.47 10.44
C GLY A 4 -37.29 29.08 10.01
N ILE A 5 -38.61 28.86 9.96
CA ILE A 5 -39.19 27.59 9.48
C ILE A 5 -38.87 27.39 7.99
N VAL A 6 -38.98 28.45 7.17
CA VAL A 6 -38.62 28.38 5.74
C VAL A 6 -37.16 28.02 5.56
N GLY A 7 -36.25 28.65 6.33
CA GLY A 7 -34.82 28.32 6.29
C GLY A 7 -34.53 26.86 6.67
N LEU A 8 -35.21 26.34 7.69
CA LEU A 8 -35.04 24.96 8.16
C LEU A 8 -35.52 23.94 7.12
N VAL A 9 -36.62 24.22 6.43
CA VAL A 9 -37.13 23.38 5.32
C VAL A 9 -36.15 23.39 4.14
N LEU A 10 -35.58 24.54 3.78
CA LEU A 10 -34.58 24.63 2.71
C LEU A 10 -33.30 23.86 3.06
N LEU A 11 -32.81 23.97 4.30
CA LEU A 11 -31.66 23.19 4.78
C LEU A 11 -31.95 21.69 4.79
N GLY A 12 -33.14 21.26 5.22
CA GLY A 12 -33.55 19.87 5.18
C GLY A 12 -33.59 19.32 3.75
N GLY A 13 -34.17 20.08 2.82
CA GLY A 13 -34.17 19.73 1.40
C GLY A 13 -32.76 19.63 0.81
N LEU A 14 -31.87 20.57 1.13
CA LEU A 14 -30.47 20.53 0.72
C LEU A 14 -29.74 19.31 1.29
N ALA A 15 -29.96 18.97 2.56
CA ALA A 15 -29.34 17.80 3.19
C ALA A 15 -29.76 16.49 2.51
N ILE A 16 -31.05 16.33 2.18
CA ILE A 16 -31.55 15.17 1.44
C ILE A 16 -30.94 15.11 0.04
N TYR A 17 -30.84 16.24 -0.65
CA TYR A 17 -30.22 16.31 -1.97
C TYR A 17 -28.73 15.93 -1.94
N LEU A 18 -27.98 16.44 -0.95
CA LEU A 18 -26.57 16.09 -0.77
C LEU A 18 -26.39 14.62 -0.39
N ASP A 19 -27.26 14.07 0.47
CA ASP A 19 -27.25 12.66 0.82
C ASP A 19 -27.47 11.77 -0.42
N ALA A 20 -28.40 12.12 -1.31
CA ALA A 20 -28.61 11.40 -2.56
C ALA A 20 -27.35 11.38 -3.45
N ILE A 21 -26.66 12.53 -3.59
CA ILE A 21 -25.40 12.61 -4.35
C ILE A 21 -24.31 11.75 -3.72
N VAL A 22 -24.19 11.78 -2.38
CA VAL A 22 -23.22 10.97 -1.64
C VAL A 22 -23.54 9.49 -1.85
N GLN A 23 -24.77 9.07 -1.64
CA GLN A 23 -25.17 7.67 -1.87
C GLN A 23 -24.89 7.24 -3.31
N GLU A 24 -25.15 8.05 -4.32
CA GLU A 24 -24.84 7.71 -5.71
C GLU A 24 -23.33 7.51 -5.94
N LYS A 25 -22.51 8.46 -5.47
CA LYS A 25 -21.04 8.37 -5.59
C LYS A 25 -20.45 7.19 -4.80
N PHE A 26 -21.06 6.83 -3.67
CA PHE A 26 -20.56 5.79 -2.79
C PHE A 26 -21.22 4.41 -2.98
N SER A 27 -22.33 4.27 -3.69
CA SER A 27 -22.98 2.97 -3.94
C SER A 27 -22.52 2.30 -5.24
N GLY A 28 -21.99 3.07 -6.20
CA GLY A 28 -21.45 2.55 -7.47
C GLY A 28 -20.00 2.07 -7.41
N LYS A 29 -19.40 1.82 -8.59
CA LYS A 29 -17.94 1.57 -8.73
C LYS A 29 -17.18 2.86 -8.40
N ARG A 30 -16.89 3.05 -7.10
CA ARG A 30 -16.24 4.24 -6.54
C ARG A 30 -14.92 4.61 -7.23
N TRP A 31 -14.23 3.62 -7.81
CA TRP A 31 -12.96 3.81 -8.51
C TRP A 31 -12.85 2.86 -9.69
N THR A 32 -12.26 3.36 -10.79
CA THR A 32 -11.81 2.51 -11.90
C THR A 32 -10.42 2.02 -11.56
N ILE A 33 -10.29 0.76 -11.15
CA ILE A 33 -9.00 0.19 -10.76
C ILE A 33 -8.15 0.02 -12.03
N PRO A 34 -6.94 0.61 -12.10
CA PRO A 34 -6.05 0.43 -13.24
C PRO A 34 -5.61 -1.02 -13.32
N ALA A 35 -5.50 -1.56 -14.54
CA ALA A 35 -4.92 -2.87 -14.73
C ALA A 35 -3.41 -2.78 -14.51
N LYS A 36 -2.84 -3.69 -13.72
CA LYS A 36 -1.39 -3.75 -13.49
C LYS A 36 -0.74 -4.76 -14.43
N VAL A 37 0.40 -4.38 -15.00
CA VAL A 37 1.21 -5.21 -15.89
C VAL A 37 2.47 -5.62 -15.13
N TYR A 38 2.61 -6.92 -14.94
CA TYR A 38 3.75 -7.53 -14.26
C TYR A 38 4.66 -8.26 -15.25
N ALA A 39 5.95 -8.34 -14.94
CA ALA A 39 6.91 -9.16 -15.66
C ALA A 39 6.71 -10.66 -15.35
N ARG A 40 7.54 -11.52 -15.96
CA ARG A 40 7.62 -12.93 -15.55
C ARG A 40 8.08 -13.02 -14.09
N PRO A 41 7.45 -13.86 -13.25
CA PRO A 41 8.02 -14.15 -11.93
C PRO A 41 9.34 -14.91 -12.10
N LEU A 42 10.30 -14.63 -11.23
CA LEU A 42 11.53 -15.41 -11.18
C LEU A 42 11.29 -16.68 -10.37
N GLU A 43 11.41 -17.82 -11.04
CA GLU A 43 11.41 -19.14 -10.41
C GLU A 43 12.85 -19.63 -10.25
N LEU A 44 13.20 -20.01 -9.03
CA LEU A 44 14.49 -20.55 -8.65
C LEU A 44 14.38 -22.06 -8.48
N PHE A 45 15.33 -22.79 -9.06
CA PHE A 45 15.46 -24.23 -8.87
C PHE A 45 16.94 -24.64 -8.98
N VAL A 46 17.30 -25.77 -8.37
CA VAL A 46 18.68 -26.27 -8.37
C VAL A 46 19.12 -26.63 -9.80
N GLY A 47 20.32 -26.18 -10.19
CA GLY A 47 20.88 -26.37 -11.53
C GLY A 47 20.52 -25.26 -12.52
N GLN A 48 19.70 -24.28 -12.13
CA GLN A 48 19.40 -23.11 -12.96
C GLN A 48 20.68 -22.30 -13.21
N LYS A 49 20.90 -21.91 -14.48
CA LYS A 49 21.97 -21.00 -14.87
C LYS A 49 21.60 -19.56 -14.48
N LEU A 50 21.99 -19.18 -13.28
CA LEU A 50 21.78 -17.87 -12.68
C LEU A 50 22.95 -17.61 -11.73
N SER A 51 23.76 -16.60 -12.02
CA SER A 51 24.85 -16.21 -11.12
C SER A 51 24.29 -15.53 -9.88
N ARG A 52 25.07 -15.53 -8.79
CA ARG A 52 24.72 -14.77 -7.59
C ARG A 52 24.46 -13.31 -7.95
N ASP A 53 25.35 -12.69 -8.71
CA ASP A 53 25.30 -11.25 -8.96
C ASP A 53 24.09 -10.88 -9.83
N ASP A 54 23.74 -11.70 -10.82
CA ASP A 54 22.50 -11.52 -11.59
C ASP A 54 21.26 -11.65 -10.69
N PHE A 55 21.26 -12.62 -9.77
CA PHE A 55 20.18 -12.74 -8.79
C PHE A 55 20.10 -11.50 -7.88
N LEU A 56 21.24 -10.91 -7.51
CA LEU A 56 21.23 -9.67 -6.73
C LEU A 56 20.58 -8.52 -7.52
N ILE A 57 20.85 -8.41 -8.83
CA ILE A 57 20.22 -7.40 -9.70
C ILE A 57 18.69 -7.58 -9.74
N GLU A 58 18.21 -8.82 -9.86
CA GLU A 58 16.77 -9.13 -9.84
C GLU A 58 16.14 -8.73 -8.50
N LEU A 59 16.81 -9.03 -7.38
CA LEU A 59 16.34 -8.62 -6.05
C LEU A 59 16.31 -7.09 -5.89
N ASP A 60 17.30 -6.39 -6.42
CA ASP A 60 17.36 -4.93 -6.37
C ASP A 60 16.25 -4.30 -7.22
N ALA A 61 15.95 -4.87 -8.40
CA ALA A 61 14.81 -4.45 -9.24
C ALA A 61 13.46 -4.66 -8.52
N LEU A 62 13.33 -5.75 -7.75
CA LEU A 62 12.17 -6.02 -6.89
C LEU A 62 12.16 -5.21 -5.58
N GLY A 63 13.16 -4.35 -5.36
CA GLY A 63 13.25 -3.50 -4.16
C GLY A 63 13.46 -4.28 -2.87
N TYR A 64 14.15 -5.42 -2.90
CA TYR A 64 14.56 -6.11 -1.68
C TYR A 64 15.61 -5.29 -0.94
N ARG A 65 15.47 -5.18 0.39
CA ARG A 65 16.43 -4.47 1.23
C ARG A 65 17.60 -5.36 1.57
N ARG A 66 18.82 -4.84 1.39
CA ARG A 66 20.06 -5.49 1.81
C ARG A 66 20.27 -5.28 3.31
N GLU A 67 20.18 -6.34 4.07
CA GLU A 67 20.32 -6.32 5.53
C GLU A 67 21.36 -7.35 5.96
N SER A 68 21.96 -7.18 7.14
CA SER A 68 22.88 -8.18 7.69
C SER A 68 22.17 -9.50 8.03
N VAL A 69 20.87 -9.43 8.33
CA VAL A 69 19.97 -10.54 8.58
C VAL A 69 18.65 -10.24 7.87
N ALA A 70 18.11 -11.20 7.12
CA ALA A 70 16.87 -11.03 6.35
C ALA A 70 15.62 -11.03 7.26
N ASN A 71 15.36 -9.92 7.93
CA ASN A 71 14.27 -9.78 8.89
C ASN A 71 12.97 -9.35 8.21
N GLY A 72 12.01 -10.28 8.16
CA GLY A 72 10.69 -10.05 7.60
C GLY A 72 10.65 -9.92 6.06
N PRO A 73 9.44 -9.78 5.49
CA PRO A 73 9.22 -9.80 4.05
C PRO A 73 10.00 -8.71 3.27
N GLY A 74 10.56 -9.08 2.13
CA GLY A 74 11.30 -8.17 1.25
C GLY A 74 12.71 -7.80 1.75
N ALA A 75 13.26 -8.57 2.68
CA ALA A 75 14.65 -8.43 3.15
C ALA A 75 15.52 -9.55 2.57
N ALA A 76 16.78 -9.23 2.28
CA ALA A 76 17.79 -10.17 1.81
C ALA A 76 19.14 -9.92 2.50
N ALA A 77 19.78 -10.98 2.98
CA ALA A 77 21.12 -11.01 3.54
C ALA A 77 22.05 -11.82 2.65
N VAL A 78 23.28 -11.33 2.47
CA VAL A 78 24.23 -11.90 1.52
C VAL A 78 25.51 -12.31 2.25
N ASN A 79 25.82 -13.60 2.21
CA ASN A 79 26.91 -14.22 2.94
C ASN A 79 27.78 -15.03 1.96
N GLY A 80 28.78 -14.38 1.36
CA GLY A 80 29.58 -14.98 0.30
C GLY A 80 28.70 -15.46 -0.87
N ASN A 81 28.73 -16.77 -1.15
CA ASN A 81 27.93 -17.42 -2.19
C ASN A 81 26.50 -17.79 -1.75
N THR A 82 26.07 -17.38 -0.57
CA THR A 82 24.71 -17.67 -0.06
C THR A 82 23.91 -16.38 0.04
N VAL A 83 22.66 -16.43 -0.41
CA VAL A 83 21.67 -15.36 -0.26
C VAL A 83 20.51 -15.91 0.55
N ASP A 84 20.33 -15.38 1.74
CA ASP A 84 19.16 -15.61 2.58
C ASP A 84 18.16 -14.50 2.28
N LEU A 85 16.92 -14.83 1.95
CA LEU A 85 15.88 -13.85 1.68
C LEU A 85 14.55 -14.26 2.31
N ASN A 86 13.68 -13.28 2.50
CA ASN A 86 12.31 -13.49 2.91
C ASN A 86 11.39 -12.98 1.82
N THR A 87 10.70 -13.87 1.12
CA THR A 87 9.80 -13.48 0.03
C THR A 87 8.62 -12.68 0.58
N ARG A 88 8.04 -11.80 -0.25
CA ARG A 88 6.84 -11.04 0.15
C ARG A 88 5.56 -11.86 0.14
N GLY A 89 5.58 -13.00 -0.56
CA GLY A 89 4.37 -13.64 -1.00
C GLY A 89 3.68 -12.81 -2.09
N PHE A 90 2.86 -13.47 -2.89
CA PHE A 90 2.15 -12.82 -4.00
C PHE A 90 0.88 -13.58 -4.33
N GLN A 91 -0.16 -12.85 -4.74
CA GLN A 91 -1.39 -13.45 -5.22
C GLN A 91 -1.31 -13.68 -6.73
N PHE A 92 -0.98 -14.91 -7.12
CA PHE A 92 -1.00 -15.36 -8.50
C PHE A 92 -2.42 -15.79 -8.91
N TYR A 93 -2.60 -16.07 -10.20
CA TYR A 93 -3.89 -16.49 -10.73
C TYR A 93 -4.22 -17.95 -10.34
N GLU A 94 -3.21 -18.79 -10.10
CA GLU A 94 -3.37 -20.17 -9.63
C GLU A 94 -3.59 -20.27 -8.12
N GLY A 95 -3.18 -19.26 -7.35
CA GLY A 95 -3.19 -19.31 -5.90
C GLY A 95 -2.39 -18.20 -5.24
N THR A 96 -2.39 -18.20 -3.90
CA THR A 96 -1.62 -17.25 -3.11
C THR A 96 -0.37 -17.92 -2.57
N ASP A 97 0.79 -17.36 -2.89
CA ASP A 97 2.06 -17.74 -2.27
C ASP A 97 2.25 -16.91 -1.01
N ALA A 98 2.44 -17.57 0.13
CA ALA A 98 2.75 -16.90 1.38
C ALA A 98 4.21 -16.41 1.41
N ALA A 99 4.46 -15.38 2.22
CA ALA A 99 5.82 -14.97 2.56
C ALA A 99 6.58 -16.14 3.21
N GLN A 100 7.79 -16.41 2.72
CA GLN A 100 8.61 -17.51 3.22
C GLN A 100 10.11 -17.18 3.20
N GLN A 101 10.84 -17.75 4.15
CA GLN A 101 12.29 -17.69 4.17
C GLN A 101 12.87 -18.68 3.17
N VAL A 102 13.75 -18.19 2.31
CA VAL A 102 14.43 -18.97 1.27
C VAL A 102 15.92 -18.69 1.36
N ARG A 103 16.71 -19.76 1.38
CA ARG A 103 18.16 -19.73 1.26
C ARG A 103 18.55 -20.27 -0.10
N VAL A 104 19.29 -19.45 -0.84
CA VAL A 104 19.82 -19.79 -2.17
C VAL A 104 21.34 -19.84 -2.08
N ARG A 105 21.94 -20.97 -2.42
CA ARG A 105 23.39 -21.11 -2.50
C ARG A 105 23.82 -21.19 -3.96
N PHE A 106 24.84 -20.43 -4.32
CA PHE A 106 25.38 -20.36 -5.67
C PHE A 106 26.73 -21.08 -5.79
N SER A 107 27.00 -21.66 -6.97
CA SER A 107 28.28 -22.24 -7.33
C SER A 107 28.63 -21.88 -8.77
N GLY A 108 29.58 -20.98 -8.97
CA GLY A 108 29.80 -20.34 -10.27
C GLY A 108 28.54 -19.61 -10.73
N ASP A 109 28.11 -19.87 -11.96
CA ASP A 109 26.93 -19.25 -12.57
C ASP A 109 25.65 -20.05 -12.39
N TYR A 110 25.57 -20.87 -11.33
CA TYR A 110 24.46 -21.78 -11.12
C TYR A 110 23.92 -21.75 -9.69
N VAL A 111 22.61 -21.93 -9.56
CA VAL A 111 21.96 -22.22 -8.28
C VAL A 111 22.31 -23.65 -7.87
N ALA A 112 23.05 -23.77 -6.78
CA ALA A 112 23.63 -25.02 -6.29
C ALA A 112 22.82 -25.68 -5.17
N ASP A 113 22.10 -24.91 -4.37
CA ASP A 113 21.18 -25.42 -3.34
C ASP A 113 20.06 -24.41 -3.10
N LEU A 114 18.88 -24.93 -2.78
CA LEU A 114 17.70 -24.15 -2.44
C LEU A 114 17.00 -24.78 -1.23
N SER A 115 16.84 -24.01 -0.17
CA SER A 115 16.25 -24.48 1.09
C SER A 115 15.35 -23.42 1.73
N SER A 116 14.45 -23.87 2.60
CA SER A 116 13.60 -23.00 3.41
C SER A 116 14.32 -22.57 4.70
N GLY A 117 13.75 -21.62 5.44
CA GLY A 117 14.29 -21.14 6.72
C GLY A 117 14.48 -22.22 7.79
N ASN A 118 13.73 -23.33 7.71
CA ASN A 118 13.89 -24.50 8.59
C ASN A 118 14.95 -25.51 8.09
N GLY A 119 15.62 -25.23 6.98
CA GLY A 119 16.61 -26.11 6.35
C GLY A 119 16.03 -27.20 5.44
N ALA A 120 14.70 -27.28 5.27
CA ALA A 120 14.10 -28.22 4.33
C ALA A 120 14.46 -27.84 2.88
N LYS A 121 14.79 -28.83 2.05
CA LYS A 121 15.09 -28.59 0.63
C LYS A 121 13.83 -28.17 -0.12
N LEU A 122 13.95 -27.14 -0.95
CA LEU A 122 12.89 -26.68 -1.83
C LEU A 122 13.19 -27.14 -3.25
N ALA A 123 12.20 -27.71 -3.94
CA ALA A 123 12.33 -28.06 -5.35
C ALA A 123 12.30 -26.79 -6.22
N VAL A 124 11.45 -25.82 -5.84
CA VAL A 124 11.30 -24.54 -6.49
C VAL A 124 10.99 -23.47 -5.45
N ALA A 125 11.47 -22.25 -5.66
CA ALA A 125 11.04 -21.06 -4.95
C ALA A 125 10.70 -19.97 -5.97
N ARG A 126 9.51 -19.40 -5.86
CA ARG A 126 9.04 -18.35 -6.77
C ARG A 126 9.07 -17.00 -6.05
N LEU A 127 9.60 -15.99 -6.73
CA LEU A 127 9.55 -14.61 -6.26
C LEU A 127 8.34 -13.88 -6.84
N GLU A 128 7.94 -12.80 -6.18
CA GLU A 128 6.95 -11.88 -6.73
C GLU A 128 7.44 -11.30 -8.08
N PRO A 129 6.54 -11.09 -9.05
CA PRO A 129 6.91 -10.53 -10.33
C PRO A 129 7.12 -9.02 -10.24
N LEU A 130 8.04 -8.50 -11.05
CA LEU A 130 8.30 -7.06 -11.12
C LEU A 130 7.09 -6.31 -11.71
N LEU A 131 6.63 -5.26 -11.05
CA LEU A 131 5.60 -4.37 -11.59
C LEU A 131 6.22 -3.49 -12.68
N ILE A 132 5.83 -3.69 -13.93
CA ILE A 132 6.28 -2.87 -15.06
C ILE A 132 5.51 -1.55 -15.10
N GLY A 133 4.20 -1.59 -14.81
CA GLY A 133 3.38 -0.39 -14.77
C GLY A 133 1.88 -0.68 -14.72
N GLY A 134 1.09 0.40 -14.85
CA GLY A 134 -0.37 0.34 -14.90
C GLY A 134 -0.92 0.84 -16.22
N LEU A 135 -2.04 0.27 -16.67
CA LEU A 135 -2.88 0.82 -17.72
C LEU A 135 -3.96 1.68 -17.05
N TYR A 136 -3.77 2.99 -17.13
CA TYR A 136 -4.62 3.96 -16.44
C TYR A 136 -5.84 4.34 -17.30
N PRO A 137 -7.06 4.30 -16.73
CA PRO A 137 -8.21 4.92 -17.34
C PRO A 137 -8.04 6.45 -17.37
N LYS A 138 -8.91 7.15 -18.13
CA LYS A 138 -8.84 8.60 -18.43
C LYS A 138 -8.64 9.54 -17.24
N ASN A 139 -8.88 9.07 -16.02
CA ASN A 139 -8.92 9.83 -14.79
C ASN A 139 -7.50 10.09 -14.21
N LEU A 140 -6.45 9.46 -14.75
CA LEU A 140 -5.03 9.62 -14.34
C LEU A 140 -4.78 9.44 -12.83
N GLU A 141 -5.59 8.60 -12.17
CA GLU A 141 -5.39 8.23 -10.77
C GLU A 141 -4.79 6.82 -10.69
N ASP A 142 -3.67 6.68 -9.96
CA ASP A 142 -3.12 5.38 -9.58
C ASP A 142 -3.55 5.03 -8.16
N ARG A 143 -4.31 3.93 -8.02
CA ARG A 143 -4.87 3.51 -6.75
C ARG A 143 -4.65 2.02 -6.54
N ILE A 144 -4.18 1.67 -5.35
CA ILE A 144 -4.14 0.30 -4.85
C ILE A 144 -5.23 0.18 -3.80
N LEU A 145 -6.22 -0.68 -4.06
CA LEU A 145 -7.25 -0.96 -3.08
C LEU A 145 -6.70 -1.91 -2.02
N ILE A 146 -6.59 -1.40 -0.80
CA ILE A 146 -6.32 -2.18 0.40
C ILE A 146 -7.54 -2.10 1.32
N LYS A 147 -7.75 -3.16 2.10
CA LYS A 147 -8.69 -3.11 3.22
C LYS A 147 -8.03 -2.43 4.41
N LEU A 148 -8.83 -1.86 5.33
CA LEU A 148 -8.32 -1.13 6.49
C LEU A 148 -7.48 -2.03 7.42
N ASP A 149 -7.82 -3.31 7.54
CA ASP A 149 -7.08 -4.32 8.31
C ASP A 149 -5.73 -4.72 7.68
N GLN A 150 -5.50 -4.36 6.41
CA GLN A 150 -4.22 -4.56 5.73
C GLN A 150 -3.26 -3.37 5.91
N ALA A 151 -3.76 -2.23 6.40
CA ALA A 151 -2.91 -1.06 6.63
C ALA A 151 -2.05 -1.25 7.91
N PRO A 152 -0.78 -0.84 7.90
CA PRO A 152 0.05 -0.85 9.11
C PRO A 152 -0.60 -0.01 10.22
N PRO A 153 -0.69 -0.49 11.48
CA PRO A 153 -1.34 0.26 12.56
C PRO A 153 -0.77 1.67 12.75
N TYR A 154 0.56 1.79 12.70
CA TYR A 154 1.25 3.08 12.82
C TYR A 154 0.94 4.06 11.68
N LEU A 155 0.55 3.57 10.50
CA LEU A 155 0.11 4.44 9.41
C LEU A 155 -1.21 5.12 9.76
N LEU A 156 -2.15 4.36 10.34
CA LEU A 156 -3.45 4.88 10.76
C LEU A 156 -3.30 5.88 11.90
N ASP A 157 -2.54 5.52 12.94
CA ASP A 157 -2.28 6.39 14.08
C ASP A 157 -1.56 7.68 13.67
N GLY A 158 -0.56 7.57 12.80
CA GLY A 158 0.18 8.71 12.27
C GLY A 158 -0.70 9.64 11.43
N LEU A 159 -1.55 9.07 10.56
CA LEU A 159 -2.48 9.85 9.75
C LEU A 159 -3.45 10.65 10.62
N VAL A 160 -4.08 10.01 11.61
CA VAL A 160 -4.97 10.68 12.56
C VAL A 160 -4.21 11.74 13.35
N ALA A 161 -3.01 11.44 13.84
CA ALA A 161 -2.24 12.39 14.63
C ALA A 161 -1.81 13.65 13.85
N VAL A 162 -1.60 13.54 12.53
CA VAL A 162 -1.17 14.65 11.66
C VAL A 162 -2.36 15.42 11.10
N GLU A 163 -3.36 14.73 10.57
CA GLU A 163 -4.50 15.35 9.88
C GLU A 163 -5.56 15.84 10.87
N ASP A 164 -5.96 15.01 11.84
CA ASP A 164 -7.03 15.32 12.77
C ASP A 164 -6.91 14.56 14.10
N ARG A 165 -6.27 15.20 15.07
CA ARG A 165 -6.00 14.61 16.39
C ARG A 165 -7.27 14.31 17.19
N ASP A 166 -8.36 15.01 16.91
CA ASP A 166 -9.63 14.89 17.62
C ASP A 166 -10.68 14.10 16.78
N PHE A 167 -10.25 13.43 15.70
CA PHE A 167 -11.12 12.75 14.73
C PHE A 167 -12.19 11.85 15.36
N TYR A 168 -11.82 11.09 16.39
CA TYR A 168 -12.73 10.17 17.09
C TYR A 168 -13.62 10.85 18.15
N HIS A 169 -13.41 12.13 18.41
CA HIS A 169 -14.12 12.91 19.43
C HIS A 169 -15.14 13.90 18.84
N HIS A 170 -15.24 14.01 17.52
CA HIS A 170 -16.27 14.82 16.86
C HIS A 170 -16.92 14.12 15.66
N PHE A 171 -18.14 14.53 15.33
CA PHE A 171 -18.94 13.96 14.24
C PHE A 171 -18.55 14.51 12.86
N GLY A 172 -17.25 14.60 12.58
CA GLY A 172 -16.71 15.13 11.31
C GLY A 172 -16.77 16.66 11.14
N VAL A 173 -17.16 17.41 12.19
CA VAL A 173 -17.10 18.88 12.23
C VAL A 173 -16.48 19.29 13.56
N SER A 174 -15.40 20.05 13.51
CA SER A 174 -14.76 20.63 14.70
C SER A 174 -15.04 22.13 14.80
N PRO A 175 -16.00 22.57 15.64
CA PRO A 175 -16.29 23.99 15.84
C PRO A 175 -15.06 24.77 16.33
N LYS A 176 -14.17 24.12 17.08
CA LYS A 176 -12.91 24.69 17.55
C LYS A 176 -11.93 24.92 16.40
N SER A 177 -11.79 23.95 15.48
CA SER A 177 -10.93 24.10 14.29
C SER A 177 -11.44 25.21 13.37
N ILE A 178 -12.76 25.28 13.15
CA ILE A 178 -13.41 26.34 12.38
C ILE A 178 -13.18 27.71 13.02
N ALA A 179 -13.45 27.86 14.32
CA ALA A 179 -13.27 29.14 15.02
C ALA A 179 -11.81 29.63 15.00
N ARG A 180 -10.86 28.71 15.18
CA ARG A 180 -9.42 28.99 15.09
C ARG A 180 -9.03 29.43 13.68
N ALA A 181 -9.49 28.71 12.65
CA ALA A 181 -9.22 29.04 11.26
C ALA A 181 -9.79 30.41 10.89
N ILE A 182 -11.01 30.74 11.33
CA ILE A 182 -11.60 32.08 11.16
C ILE A 182 -10.72 33.14 11.84
N TRP A 183 -10.36 32.95 13.12
CA TRP A 183 -9.52 33.91 13.85
C TRP A 183 -8.17 34.15 13.15
N VAL A 184 -7.48 33.07 12.77
CA VAL A 184 -6.17 33.15 12.10
C VAL A 184 -6.29 33.83 10.73
N ASN A 185 -7.24 33.41 9.90
CA ASN A 185 -7.43 33.97 8.56
C ASN A 185 -7.88 35.44 8.61
N THR A 186 -8.70 35.84 9.59
CA THR A 186 -9.10 37.24 9.79
C THR A 186 -7.95 38.09 10.34
N SER A 187 -7.14 37.55 11.26
CA SER A 187 -6.00 38.28 11.84
C SER A 187 -4.85 38.53 10.85
N GLN A 188 -4.72 37.69 9.81
CA GLN A 188 -3.63 37.79 8.81
C GLN A 188 -4.08 38.21 7.41
N GLY A 189 -5.38 38.46 7.19
CA GLY A 189 -5.93 38.95 5.92
C GLY A 189 -5.80 37.98 4.72
N GLN A 190 -5.36 36.73 4.94
CA GLN A 190 -5.15 35.70 3.91
C GLN A 190 -5.53 34.32 4.46
N MET A 191 -6.08 33.46 3.60
CA MET A 191 -6.38 32.05 3.92
C MET A 191 -5.06 31.27 4.09
N ARG A 192 -4.73 30.88 5.33
CA ARG A 192 -3.53 30.06 5.65
C ARG A 192 -3.86 28.74 6.33
N GLN A 193 -5.02 28.64 6.98
CA GLN A 193 -5.40 27.45 7.73
C GLN A 193 -6.79 26.95 7.31
N GLY A 194 -6.89 25.64 7.07
CA GLY A 194 -8.15 24.92 6.89
C GLY A 194 -8.87 24.71 8.22
N GLY A 195 -10.20 24.67 8.18
CA GLY A 195 -11.05 24.44 9.35
C GLY A 195 -11.46 22.97 9.56
N SER A 196 -10.83 22.05 8.83
CA SER A 196 -10.98 20.60 8.99
C SER A 196 -10.28 20.14 10.25
#